data_AF-A0A2M7QW45-F1
#
_entry.id   AF-A0A2M7QW45-F1
#
_cell.length_a   1.000
_cell.length_b   1.000
_cell.length_c   1.000
_cell.angle_alpha   90.00
_cell.angle_beta   90.00
_cell.angle_gamma   90.00
#
_symmetry.space_group_name_H-M   'P 1'
#
loop_
_entity.id
_entity.type
_entity.pdbx_description
1 polymer ?
#
loop_
_entity_poly.entity_id
_entity_poly.type
_entity_poly.pdbx_seq_one_letter_code
_entity_poly.pdbx_strand_id
1 'polypeptide(L)'
;MNNKKTVLLSQWSEQFTPAEKRKARKANDYYAVVEEFQKTRKELGLTQQQLADKAGIHRTVITKIETGARNTTLNSLMMFAEALDKKLKITFL
;
A
#
# COMPACT_ATOMS: atom_id res chain seq x y z
N MET A 1 12.20 37.40 16.75
CA MET A 1 11.16 37.31 15.70
C MET A 1 11.69 36.43 14.59
N ASN A 2 11.22 35.18 14.46
CA ASN A 2 11.59 34.32 13.33
C ASN A 2 10.33 33.73 12.72
N ASN A 3 9.99 34.24 11.55
CA ASN A 3 8.72 34.04 10.85
C ASN A 3 8.67 32.61 10.27
N LYS A 4 8.14 31.65 11.04
CA LYS A 4 7.74 30.35 10.49
C LYS A 4 6.53 30.61 9.57
N LYS A 5 6.78 30.90 8.30
CA LYS A 5 5.76 30.85 7.25
C LYS A 5 5.29 29.41 7.14
N THR A 6 4.31 29.05 7.95
CA THR A 6 3.56 27.80 7.81
C THR A 6 2.76 27.94 6.53
N VAL A 7 3.27 27.39 5.45
CA VAL A 7 2.50 27.39 4.20
C VAL A 7 1.42 26.32 4.32
N LEU A 8 0.18 26.70 4.06
CA LEU A 8 -0.95 25.77 4.07
C LEU A 8 -0.77 24.74 2.94
N LEU A 9 -1.09 23.47 3.22
CA LEU A 9 -1.03 22.38 2.26
C LEU A 9 -1.84 22.69 0.98
N SER A 10 -2.90 23.49 1.11
CA SER A 10 -3.68 24.01 -0.01
C SER A 10 -2.85 24.89 -0.95
N GLN A 11 -2.09 25.85 -0.42
CA GLN A 11 -1.21 26.73 -1.21
C GLN A 11 -0.03 25.96 -1.84
N TRP A 12 0.50 24.94 -1.17
CA TRP A 12 1.53 24.05 -1.76
C TRP A 12 0.99 23.16 -2.87
N SER A 13 -0.31 22.88 -2.88
CA SER A 13 -0.91 22.01 -3.89
C SER A 13 -1.25 22.72 -5.20
N GLU A 14 -1.26 24.05 -5.21
CA GLU A 14 -1.59 24.88 -6.38
C GLU A 14 -0.51 24.81 -7.47
N GLN A 15 0.75 24.57 -7.08
CA GLN A 15 1.88 24.47 -8.01
C GLN A 15 1.91 23.17 -8.83
N PHE A 16 1.08 22.16 -8.48
CA PHE A 16 1.04 20.89 -9.20
C PHE A 16 0.03 20.93 -10.35
N THR A 17 0.48 20.48 -11.52
CA THR A 17 -0.36 20.26 -12.71
C THR A 17 -1.44 19.19 -12.44
N PRO A 18 -2.55 19.17 -13.20
CA PRO A 18 -3.53 18.09 -13.13
C PRO A 18 -2.93 16.70 -13.32
N ALA A 19 -1.86 16.56 -14.12
CA ALA A 19 -1.16 15.31 -14.32
C ALA A 19 -0.38 14.86 -13.07
N GLU A 20 0.31 15.78 -12.40
CA GLU A 20 1.00 15.52 -11.13
C GLU A 20 0.03 15.19 -10.01
N LYS A 21 -1.10 15.90 -9.93
CA LYS A 21 -2.19 15.59 -8.99
C LYS A 21 -2.76 14.18 -9.22
N ARG A 22 -2.97 13.78 -10.48
CA ARG A 22 -3.40 12.41 -10.82
C ARG A 22 -2.35 11.35 -10.45
N LYS A 23 -1.06 11.64 -10.68
CA LYS A 23 0.04 10.73 -10.33
C LYS A 23 0.16 10.57 -8.81
N ALA A 24 0.06 11.67 -8.07
CA ALA A 24 0.03 11.69 -6.61
C ALA A 24 -1.17 10.91 -6.07
N ARG A 25 -2.37 11.09 -6.63
CA ARG A 25 -3.56 10.31 -6.26
C ARG A 25 -3.36 8.82 -6.51
N LYS A 26 -2.90 8.42 -7.70
CA LYS A 26 -2.63 7.01 -8.01
C LYS A 26 -1.60 6.39 -7.06
N ALA A 27 -0.56 7.14 -6.70
CA ALA A 27 0.42 6.68 -5.71
C ALA A 27 -0.25 6.50 -4.34
N ASN A 28 -1.08 7.45 -3.91
CA ASN A 28 -1.83 7.37 -2.65
C ASN A 28 -2.76 6.15 -2.60
N ASP A 29 -3.50 5.88 -3.68
CA ASP A 29 -4.41 4.72 -3.75
C ASP A 29 -3.64 3.40 -3.64
N TYR A 30 -2.46 3.30 -4.29
CA TYR A 30 -1.60 2.13 -4.17
C TYR A 30 -1.04 1.95 -2.75
N TYR A 31 -0.60 3.04 -2.11
CA TYR A 31 -0.11 2.99 -0.74
C TYR A 31 -1.19 2.55 0.24
N ALA A 32 -2.44 2.97 0.06
CA ALA A 32 -3.56 2.53 0.89
C ALA A 32 -3.76 1.01 0.84
N VAL A 33 -3.63 0.39 -0.34
CA VAL A 33 -3.70 -1.07 -0.50
C VAL A 33 -2.54 -1.77 0.21
N VAL A 34 -1.31 -1.24 0.06
CA VAL A 34 -0.12 -1.80 0.71
C VAL A 34 -0.21 -1.70 2.23
N GLU A 35 -0.71 -0.58 2.74
CA GLU A 35 -0.90 -0.35 4.17
C GLU A 35 -1.92 -1.33 4.75
N GLU A 36 -3.08 -1.50 4.11
CA GLU A 36 -4.12 -2.44 4.56
C GLU A 36 -3.62 -3.90 4.52
N PHE A 37 -2.84 -4.26 3.50
CA PHE A 37 -2.20 -5.56 3.41
C PHE A 37 -1.23 -5.80 4.58
N GLN A 38 -0.33 -4.85 4.84
CA GLN A 38 0.65 -4.98 5.93
C GLN A 38 -0.04 -5.01 7.29
N LYS A 39 -1.07 -4.17 7.49
CA LYS A 39 -1.87 -4.12 8.71
C LYS A 39 -2.55 -5.47 8.96
N THR A 40 -3.24 -6.02 7.96
CA THR A 40 -3.91 -7.34 8.08
C THR A 40 -2.93 -8.43 8.49
N ARG A 41 -1.72 -8.48 7.89
CA ARG A 41 -0.69 -9.46 8.29
C ARG A 41 -0.29 -9.29 9.76
N LYS A 42 -0.07 -8.04 10.20
CA LYS A 42 0.32 -7.72 11.58
C LYS A 42 -0.78 -8.07 12.58
N GLU A 43 -2.05 -7.82 12.26
CA GLU A 43 -3.20 -8.19 13.10
C GLU A 43 -3.33 -9.69 13.30
N LEU A 44 -2.93 -10.49 12.30
CA LEU A 44 -2.86 -11.94 12.40
C LEU A 44 -1.61 -12.46 13.13
N GLY A 45 -0.73 -11.56 13.62
CA GLY A 45 0.50 -11.93 14.32
C GLY A 45 1.55 -12.62 13.44
N LEU A 46 1.43 -12.52 12.11
CA LEU A 46 2.31 -13.22 11.18
C LEU A 46 3.56 -12.39 10.86
N THR A 47 4.73 -13.02 10.88
CA THR A 47 5.94 -12.48 10.26
C THR A 47 5.84 -12.50 8.73
N GLN A 48 6.70 -11.73 8.05
CA GLN A 48 6.78 -11.79 6.58
C GLN A 48 7.17 -13.18 6.08
N GLN A 49 8.02 -13.91 6.82
CA GLN A 49 8.42 -15.27 6.45
C GLN A 49 7.23 -16.23 6.56
N GLN A 50 6.50 -16.20 7.68
CA GLN A 50 5.33 -17.06 7.88
C GLN A 50 4.25 -16.83 6.82
N LEU A 51 4.00 -15.58 6.42
CA LEU A 51 3.05 -15.31 5.34
C LEU A 51 3.58 -15.86 3.99
N ALA A 52 4.87 -15.72 3.74
CA ALA A 52 5.48 -16.23 2.51
C ALA A 52 5.39 -17.77 2.45
N ASP A 53 5.63 -18.45 3.57
CA ASP A 53 5.51 -19.90 3.71
C ASP A 53 4.07 -20.35 3.45
N LYS A 54 3.08 -19.67 4.05
CA LYS A 54 1.66 -19.94 3.82
C LYS A 54 1.24 -19.72 2.36
N ALA A 55 1.81 -18.72 1.70
CA ALA A 55 1.54 -18.40 0.30
C ALA A 55 2.37 -19.23 -0.69
N GLY A 56 3.31 -20.06 -0.22
CA GLY A 56 4.19 -20.86 -1.08
C GLY A 56 5.15 -20.02 -1.94
N ILE A 57 5.61 -18.87 -1.45
CA ILE A 57 6.48 -17.96 -2.19
C ILE A 57 7.72 -17.53 -1.37
N HIS A 58 8.67 -16.91 -2.05
CA HIS A 58 9.86 -16.37 -1.38
C HIS A 58 9.51 -15.12 -0.55
N ARG A 59 10.05 -15.03 0.68
CA ARG A 59 9.85 -13.88 1.61
C ARG A 59 10.07 -12.51 0.96
N THR A 60 11.05 -12.40 0.06
CA THR A 60 11.34 -11.12 -0.62
C THR A 60 10.15 -10.58 -1.42
N VAL A 61 9.23 -11.45 -1.86
CA VAL A 61 8.01 -11.00 -2.53
C VAL A 61 7.16 -10.20 -1.55
N ILE A 62 6.95 -10.70 -0.32
CA ILE A 62 6.22 -9.96 0.74
C ILE A 62 6.91 -8.62 1.01
N THR A 63 8.23 -8.61 1.18
CA THR A 63 8.99 -7.38 1.41
C THR A 63 8.77 -6.37 0.28
N LYS A 64 8.89 -6.79 -0.98
CA LYS A 64 8.71 -5.89 -2.14
C LYS A 64 7.29 -5.33 -2.25
N ILE A 65 6.28 -6.07 -1.78
CA ILE A 65 4.90 -5.60 -1.75
C ILE A 65 4.73 -4.57 -0.64
N GLU A 66 5.20 -4.87 0.57
CA GLU A 66 5.08 -3.98 1.73
C GLU A 66 5.88 -2.67 1.60
N THR A 67 6.93 -2.65 0.78
CA THR A 67 7.70 -1.43 0.48
C THR A 67 7.22 -0.69 -0.76
N GLY A 68 6.22 -1.22 -1.47
CA GLY A 68 5.77 -0.67 -2.75
C GLY A 68 6.76 -0.84 -3.91
N ALA A 69 7.84 -1.61 -3.73
CA ALA A 69 8.84 -1.87 -4.75
C ALA A 69 8.35 -2.82 -5.86
N ARG A 70 7.18 -3.46 -5.69
CA ARG A 70 6.56 -4.33 -6.71
C ARG A 70 5.07 -4.07 -6.82
N ASN A 71 4.62 -3.73 -8.02
CA ASN A 71 3.19 -3.70 -8.32
C ASN A 71 2.61 -5.13 -8.25
N THR A 72 1.58 -5.32 -7.44
CA THR A 72 0.99 -6.63 -7.16
C THR A 72 -0.19 -6.86 -8.08
N THR A 73 -0.26 -8.04 -8.69
CA THR A 73 -1.39 -8.42 -9.55
C THR A 73 -2.60 -8.82 -8.72
N LEU A 74 -3.81 -8.78 -9.32
CA LEU A 74 -5.02 -9.30 -8.67
C LEU A 74 -4.87 -10.77 -8.27
N ASN A 75 -4.25 -11.61 -9.10
CA ASN A 75 -3.99 -13.01 -8.77
C ASN A 75 -3.12 -13.16 -7.52
N SER A 76 -2.08 -12.34 -7.39
CA SER A 76 -1.27 -12.33 -6.18
C SER A 76 -2.08 -11.89 -4.96
N LEU A 77 -2.95 -10.88 -5.09
CA LEU A 77 -3.82 -10.45 -3.99
C LEU A 77 -4.81 -11.56 -3.56
N MET A 78 -5.36 -12.32 -4.51
CA MET A 78 -6.23 -13.48 -4.20
C MET A 78 -5.46 -14.57 -3.44
N MET A 79 -4.28 -14.95 -3.95
CA MET A 79 -3.38 -15.90 -3.27
C MET A 79 -3.02 -15.44 -1.85
N PHE A 80 -2.76 -14.14 -1.66
CA PHE A 80 -2.49 -13.64 -0.31
C PHE A 80 -3.72 -13.62 0.58
N ALA A 81 -4.90 -13.33 0.05
CA ALA A 81 -6.14 -13.40 0.82
C ALA A 81 -6.34 -14.82 1.36
N GLU A 82 -6.11 -15.85 0.53
CA GLU A 82 -6.11 -17.26 0.97
C GLU A 82 -5.06 -17.53 2.04
N ALA A 83 -3.81 -17.10 1.84
CA ALA A 83 -2.72 -17.29 2.81
C ALA A 83 -2.96 -16.56 4.16
N LEU A 84 -3.73 -15.48 4.14
CA LEU A 84 -4.13 -14.72 5.33
C LEU A 84 -5.42 -15.26 5.96
N ASP A 85 -6.07 -16.27 5.39
CA ASP A 85 -7.39 -16.76 5.77
C ASP A 85 -8.46 -15.65 5.75
N LYS A 86 -8.47 -14.90 4.64
CA LYS A 86 -9.36 -13.75 4.38
C LYS A 86 -10.01 -13.88 3.00
N LYS A 87 -10.98 -13.01 2.73
CA LYS A 87 -11.62 -12.87 1.42
C LYS A 87 -11.23 -11.52 0.81
N LEU A 88 -10.80 -11.54 -0.46
CA LEU A 88 -10.58 -10.31 -1.22
C LEU A 88 -11.93 -9.68 -1.58
N LYS A 89 -12.17 -8.44 -1.15
CA LYS A 89 -13.35 -7.64 -1.51
C LYS A 89 -12.89 -6.37 -2.23
N ILE A 90 -13.49 -6.09 -3.39
CA ILE A 90 -13.25 -4.88 -4.16
C ILE A 90 -14.54 -4.06 -4.21
N THR A 91 -14.46 -2.78 -3.84
CA THR A 91 -15.57 -1.83 -3.88
C THR A 91 -15.10 -0.57 -4.60
N PHE A 92 -15.92 -0.03 -5.50
CA PHE A 92 -15.71 1.29 -6.10
C PHE A 92 -16.49 2.32 -5.30
N LEU A 93 -15.80 3.38 -4.83
CA LEU A 93 -16.38 4.51 -4.09
C LEU A 93 -16.50 5.73 -5.01
#